data_AF-A0A8C1V291-F1
#
_entry.id   AF-A0A8C1V291-F1
#
_cell.length_a   1.000
_cell.length_b   1.000
_cell.length_c   1.000
_cell.angle_alpha   90.00
_cell.angle_beta   90.00
_cell.angle_gamma   90.00
#
_symmetry.space_group_name_H-M   'P 1'
#
loop_
_entity.id
_entity.type
_entity.pdbx_description
1 polymer ?
#
loop_
_entity_poly.entity_id
_entity_poly.type
_entity_poly.pdbx_seq_one_letter_code
_entity_poly.pdbx_strand_id
1 'polypeptide(L)'
;MLMCASLFYFSVCLGTDMKLALPSSLENHYEMLRLLYTGCQVVHGNLEITHLQGNPDLSFLQGIVEVQGYVLIAHVSVRSVPLDNLRIIRGSQLYNSSYALAVHNNIHHSQTELGLRELHLKSLTEILLGGVYIWENPLLCFPQKINWEDTVTKIENKLLHLQDIPKNCELTSRELYHHTSDCLLRHLTFVLCSSGCLRCKGPKPNDCCHVECAAGCTGPKDTDCLACRHFNDSGTCKDNCPPPSIYDPNTFQSKPNKDKKFNFGATCVKQCPHNYLAMEVACTMVCPKANKEVITVKPDGNETQKCEKCEGECPKVCYGLGMGSLQGVSVVDATNIGTFVGCKKIYGSLAFLSDSFKVNAATNSSGLQLSDLEKLKTIEEITGYLYIDAWPDYLLDLNVFENLKVIRGRMLYKGVFSLGVQSLQIESLGLRSLRSVSGGIVLIHNNSRLCYTSSLPWNLLYCYKYFKMNTYWAEAA
;
A
#
# COMPACT_ATOMS: atom_id res chain seq x y z
N MET A 1 -5.89 24.21 -16.26
CA MET A 1 -5.31 23.00 -16.90
C MET A 1 -4.18 22.54 -16.00
N LEU A 2 -4.49 21.78 -14.94
CA LEU A 2 -3.47 21.24 -14.03
C LEU A 2 -2.79 20.07 -14.73
N MET A 3 -1.69 20.35 -15.43
CA MET A 3 -0.74 19.30 -15.80
C MET A 3 -0.06 18.87 -14.49
N CYS A 4 -0.59 17.82 -13.85
CA CYS A 4 0.08 17.16 -12.73
C CYS A 4 1.40 16.60 -13.31
N ALA A 5 2.53 17.10 -12.82
CA ALA A 5 3.82 17.05 -13.48
C ALA A 5 4.26 15.64 -13.91
N SER A 6 4.77 15.61 -15.13
CA SER A 6 5.24 14.48 -15.91
C SER A 6 6.59 13.88 -15.45
N LEU A 7 6.71 12.56 -15.64
CA LEU A 7 7.88 11.84 -16.19
C LEU A 7 8.96 11.17 -15.30
N PHE A 8 8.85 11.04 -13.97
CA PHE A 8 9.86 10.27 -13.20
C PHE A 8 9.36 9.20 -12.22
N TYR A 9 8.05 8.97 -12.10
CA TYR A 9 7.48 8.08 -11.06
C TYR A 9 6.62 6.93 -11.61
N PHE A 10 6.89 6.45 -12.82
CA PHE A 10 6.12 5.33 -13.40
C PHE A 10 6.35 3.97 -12.71
N SER A 11 7.33 3.85 -11.81
CA SER A 11 7.74 2.57 -11.22
C SER A 11 7.30 2.35 -9.76
N VAL A 12 6.73 3.33 -9.05
CA VAL A 12 6.28 3.17 -7.66
C VAL A 12 4.76 3.19 -7.59
N CYS A 13 4.17 2.23 -6.88
CA CYS A 13 2.72 2.17 -6.62
C CYS A 13 2.45 1.99 -5.13
N LEU A 14 1.25 2.36 -4.68
CA LEU A 14 0.79 2.05 -3.33
C LEU A 14 0.34 0.59 -3.27
N GLY A 15 0.65 -0.06 -2.15
CA GLY A 15 0.10 -1.38 -1.82
C GLY A 15 -1.30 -1.30 -1.20
N THR A 16 -1.84 -2.46 -0.83
CA THR A 16 -3.18 -2.60 -0.22
C THR A 16 -3.10 -3.01 1.25
N ASP A 17 -4.24 -2.96 1.94
CA ASP A 17 -4.40 -3.42 3.33
C ASP A 17 -5.80 -4.04 3.55
N MET A 18 -6.17 -4.95 2.67
CA MET A 18 -7.41 -5.72 2.68
C MET A 18 -7.31 -6.98 3.54
N LYS A 19 -6.09 -7.53 3.73
CA LYS A 19 -5.88 -8.86 4.31
C LYS A 19 -6.72 -9.90 3.56
N LEU A 20 -7.57 -10.64 4.28
CA LEU A 20 -8.51 -11.61 3.72
C LEU A 20 -9.93 -11.06 3.58
N ALA A 21 -10.16 -9.77 3.88
CA ALA A 21 -11.48 -9.19 3.78
C ALA A 21 -12.00 -9.34 2.34
N LEU A 22 -13.26 -9.75 2.21
CA LEU A 22 -13.90 -9.87 0.90
C LEU A 22 -13.83 -8.51 0.16
N PRO A 23 -13.47 -8.51 -1.13
CA PRO A 23 -13.52 -7.31 -1.96
C PRO A 23 -14.95 -6.76 -2.03
N SER A 24 -15.08 -5.44 -2.11
CA SER A 24 -16.38 -4.78 -2.25
C SER A 24 -17.15 -5.18 -3.52
N SER A 25 -16.44 -5.56 -4.58
CA SER A 25 -16.99 -6.19 -5.79
C SER A 25 -15.99 -7.22 -6.29
N LEU A 26 -16.39 -8.48 -6.34
CA LEU A 26 -15.56 -9.56 -6.87
C LEU A 26 -15.32 -9.40 -8.37
N GLU A 27 -16.34 -8.94 -9.11
CA GLU A 27 -16.28 -8.72 -10.55
C GLU A 27 -15.22 -7.68 -10.92
N ASN A 28 -15.10 -6.63 -10.12
CA ASN A 28 -14.16 -5.53 -10.38
C ASN A 28 -12.83 -5.65 -9.63
N HIS A 29 -12.66 -6.67 -8.78
CA HIS A 29 -11.45 -6.82 -7.96
C HIS A 29 -10.20 -6.99 -8.83
N TYR A 30 -10.30 -7.80 -9.89
CA TYR A 30 -9.21 -7.99 -10.85
C TYR A 30 -8.76 -6.67 -11.49
N GLU A 31 -9.71 -5.88 -12.00
CA GLU A 31 -9.40 -4.61 -12.67
C GLU A 31 -8.76 -3.60 -11.71
N MET A 32 -9.20 -3.56 -10.45
CA MET A 32 -8.56 -2.76 -9.42
C MET A 32 -7.08 -3.15 -9.22
N LEU A 33 -6.78 -4.45 -9.07
CA LEU A 33 -5.39 -4.92 -8.95
C LEU A 33 -4.56 -4.58 -10.19
N ARG A 34 -5.13 -4.80 -11.39
CA ARG A 34 -4.49 -4.47 -12.67
C ARG A 34 -4.14 -2.98 -12.74
N LEU A 35 -5.05 -2.09 -12.36
CA LEU A 35 -4.83 -0.65 -12.38
C LEU A 35 -3.74 -0.20 -11.41
N LEU A 36 -3.76 -0.76 -10.19
CA LEU A 36 -2.78 -0.46 -9.14
C LEU A 36 -1.37 -0.87 -9.57
N TYR A 37 -1.23 -2.07 -10.15
CA TYR A 37 0.09 -2.69 -10.34
C TYR A 37 0.62 -2.65 -11.77
N THR A 38 -0.18 -2.30 -12.79
CA THR A 38 0.34 -2.14 -14.17
C THR A 38 1.43 -1.07 -14.24
N GLY A 39 2.64 -1.51 -14.60
CA GLY A 39 3.85 -0.68 -14.70
C GLY A 39 4.60 -0.50 -13.38
N CYS A 40 4.11 -1.08 -12.27
CA CYS A 40 4.75 -0.95 -10.97
C CYS A 40 5.98 -1.85 -10.83
N GLN A 41 7.05 -1.31 -10.24
CA GLN A 41 8.25 -2.04 -9.85
C GLN A 41 8.46 -2.08 -8.34
N VAL A 42 8.04 -1.03 -7.62
CA VAL A 42 8.18 -0.91 -6.17
C VAL A 42 6.82 -0.68 -5.54
N VAL A 43 6.38 -1.62 -4.71
CA VAL A 43 5.12 -1.52 -3.96
C VAL A 43 5.38 -0.87 -2.60
N HIS A 44 4.93 0.37 -2.43
CA HIS A 44 4.89 1.09 -1.17
C HIS A 44 3.68 0.64 -0.34
N GLY A 45 3.89 -0.38 0.49
CA GLY A 45 2.84 -1.03 1.29
C GLY A 45 2.89 -2.53 1.05
N ASN A 46 1.74 -3.18 1.14
CA ASN A 46 1.64 -4.63 1.01
C ASN A 46 1.17 -5.02 -0.39
N LEU A 47 1.68 -6.12 -0.93
CA LEU A 47 1.18 -6.71 -2.17
C LEU A 47 0.21 -7.84 -1.81
N GLU A 48 -1.09 -7.62 -2.01
CA GLU A 48 -2.12 -8.62 -1.69
C GLU A 48 -2.84 -9.04 -2.97
N ILE A 49 -2.63 -10.30 -3.35
CA ILE A 49 -3.30 -10.95 -4.48
C ILE A 49 -4.29 -11.95 -3.89
N THR A 50 -5.55 -11.53 -3.78
CA THR A 50 -6.57 -12.31 -3.06
C THR A 50 -7.84 -12.52 -3.86
N HIS A 51 -8.62 -13.55 -3.54
CA HIS A 51 -10.00 -13.71 -4.03
C HIS A 51 -10.14 -13.66 -5.57
N LEU A 52 -9.10 -14.11 -6.29
CA LEU A 52 -9.12 -14.17 -7.76
C LEU A 52 -9.52 -15.56 -8.23
N GLN A 53 -10.71 -15.65 -8.83
CA GLN A 53 -11.26 -16.90 -9.33
C GLN A 53 -11.14 -17.04 -10.85
N GLY A 54 -11.02 -18.28 -11.34
CA GLY A 54 -10.85 -18.59 -12.75
C GLY A 54 -9.37 -18.54 -13.18
N ASN A 55 -9.11 -18.01 -14.37
CA ASN A 55 -7.75 -17.88 -14.92
C ASN A 55 -7.48 -16.47 -15.50
N PRO A 56 -7.60 -15.40 -14.70
CA PRO A 56 -7.28 -14.05 -15.15
C PRO A 56 -5.80 -13.89 -15.52
N ASP A 57 -5.50 -12.98 -16.45
CA ASP A 57 -4.11 -12.64 -16.81
C ASP A 57 -3.47 -11.76 -15.73
N LEU A 58 -2.43 -12.27 -15.08
CA LEU A 58 -1.66 -11.58 -14.05
C LEU A 58 -0.32 -11.03 -14.54
N SER A 59 -0.11 -10.95 -15.86
CA SER A 59 1.13 -10.44 -16.48
C SER A 59 1.55 -9.06 -15.98
N PHE A 60 0.60 -8.22 -15.58
CA PHE A 60 0.87 -6.88 -15.02
C PHE A 60 1.69 -6.90 -13.71
N LEU A 61 1.79 -8.05 -13.02
CA LEU A 61 2.61 -8.22 -11.82
C LEU A 61 4.09 -8.50 -12.12
N GLN A 62 4.43 -8.88 -13.35
CA GLN A 62 5.81 -9.25 -13.72
C GLN A 62 6.81 -8.10 -13.52
N GLY A 63 6.36 -6.85 -13.56
CA GLY A 63 7.21 -5.69 -13.35
C GLY A 63 7.71 -5.51 -11.90
N ILE A 64 7.06 -6.16 -10.92
CA ILE A 64 7.33 -5.93 -9.50
C ILE A 64 8.68 -6.53 -9.10
N VAL A 65 9.55 -5.70 -8.53
CA VAL A 65 10.90 -6.05 -8.08
C VAL A 65 11.03 -5.94 -6.56
N GLU A 66 10.30 -5.02 -5.92
CA GLU A 66 10.41 -4.76 -4.50
C GLU A 66 9.04 -4.55 -3.86
N VAL A 67 8.84 -5.14 -2.68
CA VAL A 67 7.66 -4.92 -1.83
C VAL A 67 8.13 -4.44 -0.46
N GLN A 68 7.62 -3.27 -0.03
CA GLN A 68 8.05 -2.66 1.22
C GLN A 68 7.43 -3.33 2.46
N GLY A 69 6.15 -3.68 2.41
CA GLY A 69 5.45 -4.40 3.47
C GLY A 69 5.61 -5.92 3.35
N TYR A 70 4.48 -6.64 3.33
CA TYR A 70 4.43 -8.08 3.08
C TYR A 70 3.78 -8.41 1.73
N VAL A 71 3.93 -9.67 1.33
CA VAL A 71 3.25 -10.29 0.18
C VAL A 71 2.23 -11.31 0.69
N LEU A 72 0.97 -11.19 0.26
CA LEU A 72 -0.12 -12.10 0.58
C LEU A 72 -0.70 -12.66 -0.73
N ILE A 73 -0.74 -13.99 -0.85
CA ILE A 73 -1.42 -14.70 -1.94
C ILE A 73 -2.43 -15.66 -1.31
N ALA A 74 -3.72 -15.32 -1.37
CA ALA A 74 -4.72 -16.13 -0.67
C ALA A 74 -6.06 -16.21 -1.40
N HIS A 75 -6.74 -17.36 -1.31
CA HIS A 75 -8.03 -17.59 -1.96
C HIS A 75 -8.02 -17.33 -3.48
N VAL A 76 -6.92 -17.68 -4.17
CA VAL A 76 -6.85 -17.63 -5.63
C VAL A 76 -6.93 -19.01 -6.26
N SER A 77 -7.51 -19.09 -7.47
CA SER A 77 -7.54 -20.34 -8.27
C SER A 77 -6.67 -20.34 -9.52
N VAL A 78 -5.92 -19.26 -9.75
CA VAL A 78 -4.90 -19.19 -10.81
C VAL A 78 -3.82 -20.26 -10.59
N ARG A 79 -3.26 -20.78 -11.69
CA ARG A 79 -2.19 -21.77 -11.64
C ARG A 79 -0.88 -21.23 -11.06
N SER A 80 -0.55 -19.97 -11.36
CA SER A 80 0.69 -19.31 -10.94
C SER A 80 0.48 -17.81 -10.80
N VAL A 81 1.19 -17.17 -9.87
CA VAL A 81 1.27 -15.71 -9.74
C VAL A 81 2.66 -15.27 -10.21
N PRO A 82 2.79 -14.56 -11.34
CA PRO A 82 4.07 -14.34 -12.03
C PRO A 82 4.91 -13.23 -11.38
N LEU A 83 5.52 -13.53 -10.24
CA LEU A 83 6.41 -12.64 -9.48
C LEU A 83 7.89 -12.96 -9.71
N ASP A 84 8.25 -13.41 -10.91
CA ASP A 84 9.60 -13.89 -11.22
C ASP A 84 10.70 -12.85 -10.94
N ASN A 85 10.37 -11.56 -11.07
CA ASN A 85 11.29 -10.44 -10.86
C ASN A 85 11.31 -9.91 -9.43
N LEU A 86 10.40 -10.36 -8.56
CA LEU A 86 10.36 -9.95 -7.16
C LEU A 86 11.66 -10.40 -6.49
N ARG A 87 12.44 -9.43 -6.02
CA ARG A 87 13.80 -9.62 -5.53
C ARG A 87 13.90 -9.52 -4.02
N ILE A 88 13.13 -8.59 -3.44
CA ILE A 88 13.19 -8.25 -2.02
C ILE A 88 11.79 -7.98 -1.45
N ILE A 89 11.54 -8.52 -0.26
CA ILE A 89 10.41 -8.16 0.61
C ILE A 89 11.01 -7.55 1.89
N ARG A 90 10.73 -6.27 2.14
CA ARG A 90 11.36 -5.57 3.28
C ARG A 90 10.71 -5.89 4.62
N GLY A 91 9.41 -6.21 4.64
CA GLY A 91 8.72 -6.56 5.88
C GLY A 91 8.53 -5.40 6.85
N SER A 92 8.39 -4.16 6.35
CA SER A 92 8.09 -3.00 7.22
C SER A 92 6.70 -3.11 7.88
N GLN A 93 5.83 -3.93 7.29
CA GLN A 93 4.57 -4.41 7.83
C GLN A 93 4.55 -5.92 7.66
N LEU A 94 3.92 -6.62 8.60
CA LEU A 94 3.85 -8.08 8.60
C LEU A 94 2.40 -8.56 8.63
N TYR A 95 2.10 -9.58 7.84
CA TYR A 95 0.83 -10.29 7.92
C TYR A 95 0.77 -11.10 9.23
N ASN A 96 -0.36 -11.01 9.95
CA ASN A 96 -0.53 -11.57 11.30
C ASN A 96 0.63 -11.22 12.25
N SER A 97 1.19 -10.01 12.10
CA SER A 97 2.32 -9.51 12.89
C SER A 97 3.62 -10.33 12.81
N SER A 98 3.68 -11.33 11.92
CA SER A 98 4.75 -12.34 11.91
C SER A 98 5.36 -12.59 10.53
N TYR A 99 4.57 -12.48 9.47
CA TYR A 99 4.95 -13.02 8.16
C TYR A 99 5.13 -11.92 7.10
N ALA A 100 6.25 -11.97 6.39
CA ALA A 100 6.53 -11.11 5.24
C ALA A 100 6.03 -11.75 3.93
N LEU A 101 5.95 -13.07 3.89
CA LEU A 101 5.33 -13.82 2.80
C LEU A 101 4.29 -14.76 3.39
N ALA A 102 3.03 -14.62 2.96
CA ALA A 102 1.93 -15.48 3.33
C ALA A 102 1.23 -16.02 2.07
N VAL A 103 1.17 -17.33 1.92
CA VAL A 103 0.54 -18.03 0.79
C VAL A 103 -0.39 -19.09 1.35
N HIS A 104 -1.70 -18.86 1.33
CA HIS A 104 -2.61 -19.85 1.91
C HIS A 104 -3.99 -19.91 1.27
N ASN A 105 -4.61 -21.09 1.36
CA ASN A 105 -5.99 -21.36 0.96
C ASN A 105 -6.25 -21.08 -0.54
N ASN A 106 -5.28 -21.37 -1.41
CA ASN A 106 -5.34 -21.11 -2.85
C ASN A 106 -5.89 -22.32 -3.63
N ILE A 107 -7.23 -22.43 -3.66
CA ILE A 107 -7.99 -23.44 -4.39
C ILE A 107 -9.30 -22.83 -4.92
N HIS A 108 -9.81 -23.32 -6.04
CA HIS A 108 -11.12 -22.91 -6.55
C HIS A 108 -12.25 -23.45 -5.65
N HIS A 109 -13.26 -22.63 -5.40
CA HIS A 109 -14.36 -22.98 -4.48
C HIS A 109 -15.17 -24.22 -4.90
N SER A 110 -15.28 -24.49 -6.19
CA SER A 110 -16.06 -25.61 -6.73
C SER A 110 -15.27 -26.62 -7.57
N GLN A 111 -14.03 -26.32 -7.95
CA GLN A 111 -13.24 -27.14 -8.88
C GLN A 111 -11.89 -27.44 -8.25
N THR A 112 -11.80 -28.55 -7.53
CA THR A 112 -10.63 -28.89 -6.71
C THR A 112 -9.35 -29.12 -7.51
N GLU A 113 -9.43 -29.24 -8.83
CA GLU A 113 -8.28 -29.36 -9.75
C GLU A 113 -7.66 -27.99 -10.14
N LEU A 114 -8.34 -26.89 -9.83
CA LEU A 114 -7.90 -25.52 -10.06
C LEU A 114 -7.40 -24.88 -8.77
N GLY A 115 -6.24 -24.24 -8.83
CA GLY A 115 -5.54 -23.70 -7.68
C GLY A 115 -4.08 -23.41 -7.99
N LEU A 116 -3.41 -22.77 -7.04
CA LEU A 116 -2.01 -22.39 -7.16
C LEU A 116 -1.12 -23.63 -7.20
N ARG A 117 -0.31 -23.77 -8.26
CA ARG A 117 0.60 -24.91 -8.46
C ARG A 117 2.07 -24.56 -8.25
N GLU A 118 2.46 -23.33 -8.56
CA GLU A 118 3.85 -22.89 -8.46
C GLU A 118 3.93 -21.47 -7.91
N LEU A 119 4.92 -21.24 -7.03
CA LEU A 119 5.34 -19.90 -6.62
C LEU A 119 6.47 -19.43 -7.53
N HIS A 120 6.14 -18.55 -8.48
CA HIS A 120 7.13 -17.96 -9.39
C HIS A 120 7.89 -16.86 -8.67
N LEU A 121 8.84 -17.24 -7.80
CA LEU A 121 9.66 -16.34 -6.96
C LEU A 121 11.16 -16.49 -7.28
N LYS A 122 11.50 -16.59 -8.57
CA LYS A 122 12.86 -16.96 -9.04
C LYS A 122 13.95 -15.98 -8.63
N SER A 123 13.63 -14.69 -8.52
CA SER A 123 14.58 -13.64 -8.13
C SER A 123 14.60 -13.34 -6.63
N LEU A 124 13.69 -13.93 -5.85
CA LEU A 124 13.51 -13.59 -4.44
C LEU A 124 14.65 -14.17 -3.61
N THR A 125 15.56 -13.29 -3.22
CA THR A 125 16.80 -13.64 -2.51
C THR A 125 16.92 -12.91 -1.18
N GLU A 126 15.96 -12.04 -0.85
CA GLU A 126 15.96 -11.27 0.39
C GLU A 126 14.56 -11.09 0.99
N ILE A 127 14.41 -11.51 2.25
CA ILE A 127 13.36 -11.07 3.16
C ILE A 127 14.07 -10.47 4.38
N LEU A 128 13.97 -9.14 4.54
CA LEU A 128 14.70 -8.41 5.58
C LEU A 128 14.11 -8.63 6.98
N LEU A 129 12.78 -8.55 7.10
CA LEU A 129 12.03 -8.70 8.34
C LEU A 129 10.85 -9.62 8.11
N GLY A 130 10.54 -10.49 9.08
CA GLY A 130 9.38 -11.39 9.06
C GLY A 130 9.65 -12.78 8.51
N GLY A 131 8.71 -13.69 8.79
CA GLY A 131 8.76 -15.10 8.40
C GLY A 131 8.02 -15.42 7.10
N VAL A 132 7.89 -16.72 6.84
CA VAL A 132 7.20 -17.28 5.68
C VAL A 132 6.12 -18.25 6.16
N TYR A 133 4.89 -18.02 5.71
CA TYR A 133 3.73 -18.87 5.99
C TYR A 133 3.16 -19.42 4.68
N ILE A 134 3.28 -20.72 4.45
CA ILE A 134 2.72 -21.42 3.28
C ILE A 134 1.90 -22.60 3.79
N TRP A 135 0.58 -22.49 3.73
CA TRP A 135 -0.32 -23.50 4.30
C TRP A 135 -1.59 -23.67 3.46
N GLU A 136 -2.23 -24.84 3.51
CA GLU A 136 -3.54 -25.06 2.87
C GLU A 136 -3.58 -24.70 1.37
N ASN A 137 -2.52 -25.02 0.61
CA ASN A 137 -2.49 -24.92 -0.86
C ASN A 137 -2.43 -26.35 -1.47
N PRO A 138 -3.56 -27.03 -1.71
CA PRO A 138 -3.58 -28.46 -2.01
C PRO A 138 -2.88 -28.85 -3.32
N LEU A 139 -2.67 -27.90 -4.23
CA LEU A 139 -2.04 -28.12 -5.54
C LEU A 139 -0.63 -27.53 -5.65
N LEU A 140 -0.14 -26.83 -4.61
CA LEU A 140 1.13 -26.11 -4.66
C LEU A 140 2.31 -27.06 -4.52
N CYS A 141 3.17 -27.09 -5.52
CA CYS A 141 4.37 -27.92 -5.54
C CYS A 141 5.62 -27.14 -5.13
N PHE A 142 6.51 -27.84 -4.41
CA PHE A 142 7.88 -27.44 -4.08
C PHE A 142 8.13 -26.19 -3.20
N PRO A 143 7.23 -25.75 -2.29
CA PRO A 143 7.55 -24.62 -1.40
C PRO A 143 8.74 -24.90 -0.46
N GLN A 144 8.99 -26.18 -0.14
CA GLN A 144 10.09 -26.63 0.71
C GLN A 144 11.46 -26.69 0.00
N LYS A 145 11.49 -26.64 -1.35
CA LYS A 145 12.74 -26.67 -2.11
C LYS A 145 13.42 -25.31 -2.22
N ILE A 146 12.73 -24.23 -1.84
CA ILE A 146 13.32 -22.90 -1.74
C ILE A 146 14.25 -22.89 -0.52
N ASN A 147 15.48 -22.41 -0.70
CA ASN A 147 16.43 -22.28 0.40
C ASN A 147 16.09 -21.05 1.25
N TRP A 148 15.10 -21.19 2.12
CA TRP A 148 14.67 -20.14 3.05
C TRP A 148 15.77 -19.75 4.05
N GLU A 149 16.82 -20.57 4.21
CA GLU A 149 17.98 -20.14 4.98
C GLU A 149 18.75 -19.00 4.31
N ASP A 150 18.85 -19.04 2.98
CA ASP A 150 19.49 -18.03 2.15
C ASP A 150 18.62 -16.77 1.99
N THR A 151 17.31 -16.95 1.83
CA THR A 151 16.39 -15.84 1.54
C THR A 151 16.02 -15.04 2.80
N VAL A 152 15.74 -15.70 3.94
CA VAL A 152 15.22 -15.02 5.14
C VAL A 152 16.36 -14.59 6.06
N THR A 153 16.48 -13.28 6.27
CA THR A 153 17.47 -12.69 7.19
C THR A 153 17.31 -13.28 8.60
N LYS A 154 18.43 -13.70 9.22
CA LYS A 154 18.45 -14.29 10.57
C LYS A 154 18.12 -13.23 11.64
N ILE A 155 16.85 -13.12 11.99
CA ILE A 155 16.41 -12.61 13.29
C ILE A 155 16.03 -13.82 14.14
N GLU A 156 16.33 -13.79 15.44
CA GLU A 156 16.04 -14.87 16.39
C GLU A 156 14.61 -15.42 16.19
N ASN A 157 14.48 -16.75 16.13
CA ASN A 157 13.25 -17.49 15.80
C ASN A 157 12.72 -17.26 14.37
N LYS A 158 13.33 -17.94 13.38
CA LYS A 158 12.77 -18.04 12.02
C LYS A 158 11.36 -18.63 12.07
N LEU A 159 10.36 -17.80 11.81
CA LEU A 159 8.96 -18.22 11.68
C LEU A 159 8.74 -18.77 10.28
N LEU A 160 9.15 -20.02 10.06
CA LEU A 160 8.86 -20.78 8.84
C LEU A 160 7.75 -21.79 9.12
N HIS A 161 6.60 -21.59 8.49
CA HIS A 161 5.49 -22.53 8.53
C HIS A 161 5.18 -22.98 7.11
N LEU A 162 5.54 -24.22 6.77
CA LEU A 162 5.45 -24.75 5.41
C LEU A 162 4.62 -26.04 5.42
N GLN A 163 3.67 -26.15 4.51
CA GLN A 163 2.95 -27.39 4.23
C GLN A 163 3.83 -28.44 3.55
N ASP A 164 3.40 -29.70 3.63
CA ASP A 164 3.97 -30.81 2.89
C ASP A 164 3.66 -30.74 1.39
N ILE A 165 4.50 -31.39 0.59
CA ILE A 165 4.34 -31.47 -0.86
C ILE A 165 3.15 -32.40 -1.18
N PRO A 166 2.17 -31.95 -1.99
CA PRO A 166 1.07 -32.80 -2.43
C PRO A 166 1.55 -34.04 -3.20
N LYS A 167 0.87 -35.18 -3.03
CA LYS A 167 1.22 -36.46 -3.69
C LYS A 167 1.19 -36.39 -5.23
N ASN A 168 0.35 -35.51 -5.79
CA ASN A 168 0.13 -35.39 -7.24
C ASN A 168 1.07 -34.37 -7.92
N CYS A 169 2.15 -33.96 -7.24
CA CYS A 169 3.21 -33.18 -7.88
C CYS A 169 4.03 -34.10 -8.82
N GLU A 170 3.56 -34.28 -10.06
CA GLU A 170 4.37 -34.88 -11.11
C GLU A 170 5.55 -33.95 -11.39
N LEU A 171 6.76 -34.40 -11.04
CA LEU A 171 7.98 -33.72 -11.45
C LEU A 171 8.15 -33.94 -12.96
N THR A 172 7.74 -32.99 -13.78
CA THR A 172 8.18 -33.01 -15.18
C THR A 172 9.71 -32.87 -15.23
N SER A 173 10.36 -33.44 -16.23
CA SER A 173 11.84 -33.37 -16.39
C SER A 173 12.39 -31.94 -16.38
N ARG A 174 11.56 -30.95 -16.76
CA ARG A 174 11.87 -29.51 -16.75
C ARG A 174 11.78 -28.89 -15.36
N GLU A 175 10.82 -29.32 -14.53
CA GLU A 175 10.70 -28.93 -13.12
C GLU A 175 11.78 -29.61 -12.27
N LEU A 176 12.16 -30.85 -12.60
CA LEU A 176 13.32 -31.50 -11.99
C LEU A 176 14.58 -30.66 -12.23
N TYR A 177 14.86 -30.24 -13.47
CA TYR A 177 16.04 -29.43 -13.81
C TYR A 177 16.10 -28.05 -13.13
N HIS A 178 14.95 -27.37 -12.96
CA HIS A 178 14.89 -26.12 -12.20
C HIS A 178 15.04 -26.33 -10.68
N HIS A 179 14.71 -27.52 -10.17
CA HIS A 179 14.73 -27.85 -8.75
C HIS A 179 15.89 -28.75 -8.29
N THR A 180 16.68 -29.31 -9.21
CA THR A 180 17.85 -30.15 -8.92
C THR A 180 19.11 -29.37 -9.25
N SER A 181 19.64 -28.76 -8.18
CA SER A 181 21.07 -28.64 -7.86
C SER A 181 22.00 -27.68 -8.62
N ASP A 182 21.77 -27.23 -9.85
CA ASP A 182 22.77 -26.35 -10.52
C ASP A 182 22.29 -24.89 -10.73
N CYS A 183 21.03 -24.66 -11.07
CA CYS A 183 20.45 -23.30 -11.15
C CYS A 183 20.17 -22.69 -9.77
N LEU A 184 19.68 -23.48 -8.80
CA LEU A 184 19.37 -23.00 -7.45
C LEU A 184 20.63 -22.68 -6.63
N LEU A 185 21.75 -23.37 -6.90
CA LEU A 185 23.04 -23.10 -6.23
C LEU A 185 23.67 -21.79 -6.71
N ARG A 186 23.47 -21.44 -7.98
CA ARG A 186 24.08 -20.27 -8.64
C ARG A 186 23.50 -18.93 -8.20
N HIS A 187 22.38 -18.96 -7.47
CA HIS A 187 21.69 -17.79 -6.94
C HIS A 187 21.68 -17.71 -5.40
N LEU A 188 22.39 -18.60 -4.70
CA LEU A 188 22.57 -18.47 -3.25
C LEU A 188 23.50 -17.30 -2.96
N THR A 189 23.00 -16.34 -2.21
CA THR A 189 23.71 -15.07 -1.94
C THR A 189 24.07 -14.89 -0.48
N PHE A 190 23.83 -15.89 0.38
CA PHE A 190 24.18 -15.86 1.80
C PHE A 190 24.87 -17.15 2.28
N VAL A 191 24.26 -18.32 2.07
CA VAL A 191 24.70 -19.60 2.66
C VAL A 191 26.08 -20.03 2.17
N LEU A 192 26.42 -19.70 0.92
CA LEU A 192 27.72 -20.03 0.31
C LEU A 192 28.80 -18.98 0.57
N CYS A 193 28.48 -17.88 1.24
CA CYS A 193 29.40 -16.77 1.39
C CYS A 193 30.55 -17.06 2.35
N SER A 194 31.65 -16.34 2.15
CA SER A 194 32.74 -16.31 3.13
C SER A 194 32.25 -15.73 4.47
N SER A 195 32.89 -16.14 5.56
CA SER A 195 32.51 -15.71 6.91
C SER A 195 32.59 -14.18 7.04
N GLY A 196 31.56 -13.58 7.67
CA GLY A 196 31.46 -12.14 7.89
C GLY A 196 30.76 -11.37 6.77
N CYS A 197 30.47 -12.00 5.63
CA CYS A 197 29.77 -11.34 4.53
C CYS A 197 28.25 -11.43 4.71
N LEU A 198 27.56 -10.29 4.54
CA LEU A 198 26.10 -10.23 4.62
C LEU A 198 25.45 -10.84 3.37
N ARG A 199 26.01 -10.53 2.21
CA ARG A 199 25.65 -11.11 0.91
C ARG A 199 26.90 -11.31 0.06
N CYS A 200 26.84 -12.18 -0.93
CA CYS A 200 27.93 -12.42 -1.88
C CYS A 200 27.43 -12.82 -3.26
N LYS A 201 28.30 -12.68 -4.27
CA LYS A 201 28.10 -13.21 -5.63
C LYS A 201 28.78 -14.57 -5.87
N GLY A 202 29.40 -15.13 -4.83
CA GLY A 202 30.24 -16.33 -4.89
C GLY A 202 30.92 -16.62 -3.56
N PRO A 203 31.61 -17.77 -3.44
CA PRO A 203 32.09 -18.25 -2.15
C PRO A 203 33.41 -17.62 -1.66
N LYS A 204 34.12 -16.88 -2.52
CA LYS A 204 35.44 -16.33 -2.15
C LYS A 204 35.26 -15.05 -1.31
N PRO A 205 36.22 -14.69 -0.45
CA PRO A 205 36.19 -13.42 0.28
C PRO A 205 36.03 -12.18 -0.62
N ASN A 206 36.63 -12.20 -1.82
CA ASN A 206 36.51 -11.12 -2.80
C ASN A 206 35.15 -11.08 -3.55
N ASP A 207 34.29 -12.07 -3.33
CA ASP A 207 32.93 -12.11 -3.88
C ASP A 207 31.90 -11.47 -2.93
N CYS A 208 32.34 -10.97 -1.77
CA CYS A 208 31.45 -10.32 -0.84
C CYS A 208 30.92 -9.00 -1.38
N CYS A 209 29.63 -8.81 -1.19
CA CYS A 209 28.95 -7.58 -1.57
C CYS A 209 29.24 -6.46 -0.58
N HIS A 210 29.03 -5.22 -1.01
CA HIS A 210 29.05 -4.08 -0.10
C HIS A 210 28.04 -4.27 1.04
N VAL A 211 28.32 -3.72 2.22
CA VAL A 211 27.47 -3.87 3.42
C VAL A 211 26.07 -3.27 3.26
N GLU A 212 25.94 -2.28 2.38
CA GLU A 212 24.67 -1.64 2.00
C GLU A 212 23.89 -2.42 0.92
N CYS A 213 24.43 -3.54 0.44
CA CYS A 213 23.71 -4.42 -0.48
C CYS A 213 22.72 -5.32 0.26
N ALA A 214 21.57 -5.51 -0.36
CA ALA A 214 20.58 -6.54 -0.04
C ALA A 214 20.35 -7.41 -1.27
N ALA A 215 19.86 -8.64 -1.08
CA ALA A 215 19.58 -9.63 -2.13
C ALA A 215 20.82 -10.15 -2.90
N GLY A 216 21.91 -9.40 -2.98
CA GLY A 216 23.13 -9.76 -3.68
C GLY A 216 23.75 -8.58 -4.41
N CYS A 217 24.76 -8.85 -5.24
CA CYS A 217 25.48 -7.84 -5.99
C CYS A 217 26.08 -8.41 -7.29
N THR A 218 26.42 -7.52 -8.21
CA THR A 218 27.20 -7.85 -9.42
C THR A 218 28.71 -7.61 -9.23
N GLY A 219 29.07 -6.84 -8.21
CA GLY A 219 30.43 -6.43 -7.86
C GLY A 219 30.52 -5.95 -6.41
N PRO A 220 31.71 -5.56 -5.94
CA PRO A 220 31.95 -5.28 -4.52
C PRO A 220 31.52 -3.87 -4.08
N LYS A 221 31.15 -2.97 -5.00
CA LYS A 221 30.81 -1.58 -4.67
C LYS A 221 29.35 -1.42 -4.23
N ASP A 222 29.07 -0.34 -3.53
CA ASP A 222 27.72 0.11 -3.18
C ASP A 222 26.85 0.49 -4.39
N THR A 223 27.45 0.70 -5.56
CA THR A 223 26.76 0.87 -6.85
C THR A 223 26.42 -0.44 -7.56
N ASP A 224 27.01 -1.56 -7.12
CA ASP A 224 26.85 -2.87 -7.78
C ASP A 224 25.70 -3.69 -7.15
N CYS A 225 24.91 -3.01 -6.32
CA CYS A 225 23.64 -3.38 -5.69
C CYS A 225 22.66 -4.14 -6.58
N LEU A 226 22.23 -5.37 -6.22
CA LEU A 226 20.96 -5.89 -6.76
C LEU A 226 19.75 -5.22 -6.08
N ALA A 227 19.83 -4.94 -4.78
CA ALA A 227 18.91 -4.07 -4.05
C ALA A 227 19.68 -3.34 -2.94
N CYS A 228 19.18 -2.18 -2.49
CA CYS A 228 19.77 -1.48 -1.35
C CYS A 228 19.13 -1.93 -0.04
N ARG A 229 19.99 -2.21 0.94
CA ARG A 229 19.58 -2.59 2.30
C ARG A 229 18.78 -1.48 2.96
N HIS A 230 19.32 -0.25 2.95
CA HIS A 230 18.66 0.92 3.51
C HIS A 230 18.11 1.84 2.43
N PHE A 231 18.94 2.69 1.81
CA PHE A 231 18.46 3.66 0.82
C PHE A 231 19.19 3.58 -0.52
N ASN A 232 18.43 3.69 -1.60
CA ASN A 232 18.94 3.93 -2.94
C ASN A 232 19.06 5.44 -3.20
N ASP A 233 20.30 5.91 -3.30
CA ASP A 233 20.62 7.29 -3.68
C ASP A 233 21.08 7.36 -5.14
N SER A 234 20.11 7.40 -6.06
CA SER A 234 20.36 7.52 -7.50
C SER A 234 21.31 6.44 -8.06
N GLY A 235 21.13 5.19 -7.62
CA GLY A 235 21.92 4.01 -8.04
C GLY A 235 23.00 3.60 -7.05
N THR A 236 23.26 4.39 -6.01
CA THR A 236 24.25 4.08 -4.97
C THR A 236 23.54 3.69 -3.67
N CYS A 237 23.86 2.53 -3.10
CA CYS A 237 23.26 2.10 -1.85
C CYS A 237 23.94 2.76 -0.65
N LYS A 238 23.17 3.44 0.19
CA LYS A 238 23.66 4.20 1.34
C LYS A 238 22.85 3.89 2.60
N ASP A 239 23.52 3.98 3.74
CA ASP A 239 22.92 3.85 5.07
C ASP A 239 21.93 4.99 5.37
N ASN A 240 22.24 6.21 4.91
CA ASN A 240 21.39 7.38 5.09
C ASN A 240 21.39 8.27 3.84
N CYS A 241 20.25 8.92 3.56
CA CYS A 241 20.20 9.94 2.52
C CYS A 241 21.02 11.19 2.92
N PRO A 242 21.52 11.96 1.93
CA PRO A 242 22.26 13.19 2.20
C PRO A 242 21.54 14.12 3.21
N PRO A 243 22.18 14.44 4.35
CA PRO A 243 21.54 15.18 5.45
C PRO A 243 21.23 16.63 5.06
N PRO A 244 20.36 17.33 5.80
CA PRO A 244 19.99 18.72 5.52
C PRO A 244 21.14 19.72 5.70
N SER A 245 22.08 19.41 6.59
CA SER A 245 23.25 20.23 6.86
C SER A 245 24.51 19.37 6.96
N ILE A 246 25.65 19.99 6.69
CA ILE A 246 26.99 19.41 6.77
C ILE A 246 27.85 20.26 7.71
N TYR A 247 28.70 19.60 8.49
CA TYR A 247 29.64 20.30 9.37
C TYR A 247 30.88 20.71 8.58
N ASP A 248 31.22 21.99 8.60
CA ASP A 248 32.46 22.50 8.02
C ASP A 248 33.55 22.55 9.12
N PRO A 249 34.57 21.68 9.04
CA PRO A 249 35.63 21.63 10.05
C PRO A 249 36.56 22.85 10.02
N ASN A 250 36.60 23.62 8.93
CA ASN A 250 37.43 24.83 8.86
C ASN A 250 36.79 26.01 9.60
N THR A 251 35.46 26.14 9.50
CA THR A 251 34.72 27.22 10.17
C THR A 251 34.06 26.80 11.47
N PHE A 252 34.14 25.50 11.84
CA PHE A 252 33.47 24.90 13.00
C PHE A 252 31.95 25.18 13.02
N GLN A 253 31.31 25.24 11.85
CA GLN A 253 29.91 25.63 11.69
C GLN A 253 29.13 24.62 10.84
N SER A 254 27.84 24.48 11.14
CA SER A 254 26.91 23.73 10.29
C SER A 254 26.47 24.60 9.11
N LYS A 255 26.62 24.08 7.89
CA LYS A 255 26.21 24.75 6.64
C LYS A 255 25.12 23.94 5.95
N PRO A 256 24.15 24.58 5.28
CA PRO A 256 23.14 23.87 4.49
C PRO A 256 23.80 22.95 3.44
N ASN A 257 23.33 21.72 3.35
CA ASN A 257 23.79 20.77 2.34
C ASN A 257 23.04 20.99 1.02
N LYS A 258 23.75 21.34 -0.04
CA LYS A 258 23.17 21.52 -1.38
C LYS A 258 22.64 20.22 -1.97
N ASP A 259 23.21 19.09 -1.54
CA ASP A 259 22.84 17.76 -2.02
C ASP A 259 21.79 17.06 -1.14
N LYS A 260 21.18 17.80 -0.18
CA LYS A 260 20.12 17.29 0.69
C LYS A 260 19.07 16.52 -0.12
N LYS A 261 18.71 15.34 0.38
CA LYS A 261 17.57 14.55 -0.10
C LYS A 261 16.72 14.11 1.08
N PHE A 262 15.47 13.75 0.80
CA PHE A 262 14.52 13.21 1.75
C PHE A 262 14.49 11.68 1.66
N ASN A 263 14.30 11.04 2.81
CA ASN A 263 13.97 9.63 2.89
C ASN A 263 12.53 9.43 2.38
N PHE A 264 12.36 8.63 1.34
CA PHE A 264 11.06 8.22 0.80
C PHE A 264 11.05 6.72 0.55
N GLY A 265 10.40 5.96 1.45
CA GLY A 265 10.53 4.50 1.45
C GLY A 265 12.01 4.12 1.63
N ALA A 266 12.54 3.32 0.70
CA ALA A 266 13.94 2.95 0.62
C ALA A 266 14.73 3.73 -0.45
N THR A 267 14.30 4.95 -0.79
CA THR A 267 14.93 5.79 -1.83
C THR A 267 15.15 7.21 -1.34
N CYS A 268 16.23 7.85 -1.81
CA CYS A 268 16.52 9.26 -1.57
C CYS A 268 15.96 10.16 -2.67
N VAL A 269 15.08 11.09 -2.32
CA VAL A 269 14.39 11.96 -3.28
C VAL A 269 14.70 13.43 -3.02
N LYS A 270 14.86 14.24 -4.09
CA LYS A 270 15.12 15.69 -3.92
C LYS A 270 13.88 16.46 -3.45
N GLN A 271 12.69 15.97 -3.76
CA GLN A 271 11.42 16.56 -3.37
C GLN A 271 10.46 15.42 -3.00
N CYS A 272 9.64 15.65 -1.97
CA CYS A 272 8.61 14.69 -1.64
C CYS A 272 7.57 14.57 -2.76
N PRO A 273 7.10 13.36 -3.08
CA PRO A 273 6.07 13.16 -4.07
C PRO A 273 4.77 13.90 -3.72
N HIS A 274 3.94 14.12 -4.74
CA HIS A 274 2.62 14.73 -4.55
C HIS A 274 1.82 14.00 -3.45
N ASN A 275 1.08 14.77 -2.66
CA ASN A 275 0.26 14.31 -1.51
C ASN A 275 1.04 13.85 -0.26
N TYR A 276 2.37 13.77 -0.31
CA TYR A 276 3.22 13.58 0.87
C TYR A 276 3.59 14.91 1.53
N LEU A 277 3.83 14.87 2.83
CA LEU A 277 4.26 16.00 3.66
C LEU A 277 5.78 15.97 3.82
N ALA A 278 6.44 17.07 3.48
CA ALA A 278 7.87 17.23 3.72
C ALA A 278 8.15 17.51 5.20
N MET A 279 8.97 16.67 5.83
CA MET A 279 9.63 16.96 7.10
C MET A 279 11.05 17.51 6.84
N GLU A 280 11.88 17.62 7.87
CA GLU A 280 13.27 18.04 7.69
C GLU A 280 14.11 17.02 6.91
N VAL A 281 13.91 15.73 7.16
CA VAL A 281 14.74 14.63 6.61
C VAL A 281 13.97 13.59 5.80
N ALA A 282 12.64 13.56 5.86
CA ALA A 282 11.83 12.49 5.29
C ALA A 282 10.49 13.00 4.71
N CYS A 283 9.86 12.17 3.91
CA CYS A 283 8.51 12.36 3.42
C CYS A 283 7.53 11.49 4.23
N THR A 284 6.48 12.10 4.79
CA THR A 284 5.49 11.40 5.64
C THR A 284 4.08 11.65 5.14
N MET A 285 3.14 10.77 5.52
CA MET A 285 1.70 10.97 5.28
C MET A 285 1.00 11.68 6.44
N VAL A 286 1.63 11.66 7.63
CA VAL A 286 1.09 12.21 8.87
C VAL A 286 2.19 12.96 9.59
N CYS A 287 1.91 14.20 10.00
CA CYS A 287 2.86 14.96 10.82
C CYS A 287 2.98 14.35 12.22
N PRO A 288 4.19 14.32 12.81
CA PRO A 288 4.36 13.98 14.21
C PRO A 288 3.53 14.88 15.13
N LYS A 289 3.19 14.39 16.33
CA LYS A 289 2.37 15.14 17.31
C LYS A 289 2.93 16.52 17.68
N ALA A 290 4.26 16.70 17.60
CA ALA A 290 4.94 17.96 17.88
C ALA A 290 4.96 18.93 16.68
N ASN A 291 4.33 18.56 15.57
CA ASN A 291 4.34 19.31 14.32
C ASN A 291 2.92 19.57 13.83
N LYS A 292 2.74 20.68 13.11
CA LYS A 292 1.51 21.05 12.41
C LYS A 292 1.71 20.92 10.90
N GLU A 293 0.64 20.55 10.20
CA GLU A 293 0.60 20.56 8.75
C GLU A 293 0.45 21.99 8.25
N VAL A 294 1.34 22.39 7.32
CA VAL A 294 1.30 23.70 6.66
C VAL A 294 1.22 23.48 5.16
N ILE A 295 0.15 24.01 4.58
CA ILE A 295 -0.08 23.98 3.13
C ILE A 295 0.14 25.41 2.62
N THR A 296 1.08 25.57 1.70
CA THR A 296 1.37 26.85 1.06
C THR A 296 1.06 26.71 -0.43
N VAL A 297 0.10 27.49 -0.89
CA VAL A 297 -0.22 27.63 -2.32
C VAL A 297 0.77 28.59 -2.93
N LYS A 298 1.59 28.11 -3.87
CA LYS A 298 2.52 28.94 -4.62
C LYS A 298 1.77 29.78 -5.66
N PRO A 299 2.37 30.88 -6.15
CA PRO A 299 1.74 31.76 -7.15
C PRO A 299 1.36 31.06 -8.47
N ASP A 300 2.04 29.95 -8.79
CA ASP A 300 1.75 29.08 -9.94
C ASP A 300 0.54 28.15 -9.71
N GLY A 301 -0.09 28.22 -8.54
CA GLY A 301 -1.22 27.38 -8.13
C GLY A 301 -0.81 26.03 -7.53
N ASN A 302 0.49 25.72 -7.42
CA ASN A 302 0.96 24.45 -6.89
C ASN A 302 1.00 24.47 -5.34
N GLU A 303 0.49 23.41 -4.72
CA GLU A 303 0.47 23.28 -3.26
C GLU A 303 1.76 22.60 -2.77
N THR A 304 2.49 23.26 -1.88
CA THR A 304 3.53 22.61 -1.08
C THR A 304 2.99 22.28 0.31
N GLN A 305 3.20 21.05 0.74
CA GLN A 305 2.67 20.53 2.00
C GLN A 305 3.85 20.07 2.87
N LYS A 306 3.95 20.61 4.09
CA LYS A 306 5.08 20.34 5.00
C LYS A 306 4.61 20.20 6.44
N CYS A 307 5.45 19.56 7.25
CA CYS A 307 5.27 19.48 8.70
C CYS A 307 6.23 20.44 9.40
N GLU A 308 5.70 21.44 10.09
CA GLU A 308 6.50 22.39 10.86
C GLU A 308 6.34 22.15 12.35
N LYS A 309 7.44 22.26 13.10
CA LYS A 309 7.38 22.13 14.56
C LYS A 309 6.49 23.24 15.14
N CYS A 310 5.63 22.90 16.10
CA CYS A 310 4.82 23.88 16.78
C CYS A 310 5.70 24.74 17.71
N GLU A 311 5.43 26.04 17.74
CA GLU A 311 5.98 26.95 18.75
C GLU A 311 5.11 26.84 20.01
N GLY A 312 5.53 26.00 20.96
CA GLY A 312 4.74 25.67 22.14
C GLY A 312 3.72 24.54 21.89
N GLU A 313 2.54 24.63 22.49
CA GLU A 313 1.47 23.63 22.29
C GLU A 313 0.89 23.71 20.88
N CYS A 314 0.76 22.54 20.21
CA CYS A 314 0.14 22.49 18.90
C CYS A 314 -1.35 22.85 18.97
N PRO A 315 -1.90 23.52 17.94
CA PRO A 315 -3.32 23.82 17.87
C PRO A 315 -4.16 22.56 18.00
N LYS A 316 -5.29 22.66 18.73
CA LYS A 316 -6.28 21.58 18.74
C LYS A 316 -6.82 21.39 17.32
N VAL A 317 -6.80 20.15 16.86
CA VAL A 317 -7.29 19.74 15.55
C VAL A 317 -8.40 18.71 15.71
N CYS A 318 -9.24 18.58 14.69
CA CYS A 318 -10.25 17.54 14.65
C CYS A 318 -9.65 16.25 14.10
N TYR A 319 -9.41 15.28 14.97
CA TYR A 319 -8.96 13.95 14.56
C TYR A 319 -10.13 13.12 14.05
N GLY A 320 -9.94 12.47 12.90
CA GLY A 320 -10.84 11.46 12.37
C GLY A 320 -10.40 10.04 12.75
N LEU A 321 -11.11 9.05 12.23
CA LEU A 321 -10.82 7.63 12.44
C LEU A 321 -9.37 7.31 12.07
N GLY A 322 -8.73 6.51 12.92
CA GLY A 322 -7.33 6.11 12.77
C GLY A 322 -6.31 7.13 13.30
N MET A 323 -6.75 8.26 13.87
CA MET A 323 -5.87 9.30 14.40
C MET A 323 -6.31 9.81 15.78
N GLY A 324 -5.34 10.31 16.55
CA GLY A 324 -5.58 10.98 17.83
C GLY A 324 -6.41 10.13 18.80
N SER A 325 -7.49 10.69 19.33
CA SER A 325 -8.42 10.01 20.24
C SER A 325 -9.26 8.92 19.57
N LEU A 326 -9.28 8.85 18.24
CA LEU A 326 -10.02 7.86 17.44
C LEU A 326 -9.09 6.82 16.81
N GLN A 327 -7.86 6.69 17.33
CA GLN A 327 -6.96 5.62 16.94
C GLN A 327 -7.54 4.26 17.36
N GLY A 328 -7.66 3.33 16.41
CA GLY A 328 -8.29 2.02 16.63
C GLY A 328 -9.82 2.01 16.52
N VAL A 329 -10.46 3.17 16.35
CA VAL A 329 -11.91 3.26 16.05
C VAL A 329 -12.13 3.11 14.55
N SER A 330 -13.05 2.24 14.15
CA SER A 330 -13.29 1.86 12.76
C SER A 330 -14.49 2.55 12.10
N VAL A 331 -15.38 3.17 12.89
CA VAL A 331 -16.66 3.69 12.40
C VAL A 331 -17.07 4.97 13.13
N VAL A 332 -17.76 5.88 12.42
CA VAL A 332 -18.43 7.04 13.02
C VAL A 332 -19.78 6.59 13.56
N ASP A 333 -20.05 6.89 14.83
CA ASP A 333 -21.29 6.51 15.52
C ASP A 333 -21.76 7.63 16.47
N ALA A 334 -22.87 7.40 17.17
CA ALA A 334 -23.45 8.37 18.10
C ALA A 334 -22.52 8.76 19.26
N THR A 335 -21.53 7.92 19.60
CA THR A 335 -20.59 8.18 20.70
C THR A 335 -19.49 9.16 20.31
N ASN A 336 -19.07 9.16 19.04
CA ASN A 336 -17.94 9.95 18.57
C ASN A 336 -18.30 11.13 17.66
N ILE A 337 -19.49 11.15 17.05
CA ILE A 337 -19.87 12.19 16.08
C ILE A 337 -19.86 13.62 16.65
N GLY A 338 -20.09 13.76 17.96
CA GLY A 338 -20.02 15.05 18.66
C GLY A 338 -18.63 15.71 18.60
N THR A 339 -17.57 14.94 18.37
CA THR A 339 -16.20 15.46 18.24
C THR A 339 -15.96 16.25 16.95
N PHE A 340 -16.87 16.12 15.96
CA PHE A 340 -16.74 16.77 14.66
C PHE A 340 -17.48 18.11 14.54
N VAL A 341 -18.16 18.55 15.60
CA VAL A 341 -18.93 19.80 15.58
C VAL A 341 -18.02 21.00 15.30
N GLY A 342 -18.32 21.74 14.22
CA GLY A 342 -17.58 22.94 13.83
C GLY A 342 -16.23 22.66 13.15
N CYS A 343 -15.91 21.39 12.89
CA CYS A 343 -14.69 21.02 12.20
C CYS A 343 -14.76 21.37 10.72
N LYS A 344 -13.74 22.08 10.23
CA LYS A 344 -13.53 22.34 8.80
C LYS A 344 -12.58 21.35 8.14
N LYS A 345 -11.59 20.86 8.88
CA LYS A 345 -10.59 19.90 8.40
C LYS A 345 -10.51 18.73 9.36
N ILE A 346 -10.62 17.52 8.81
CA ILE A 346 -10.49 16.26 9.53
C ILE A 346 -9.11 15.66 9.26
N TYR A 347 -8.33 15.48 10.33
CA TYR A 347 -7.06 14.78 10.31
C TYR A 347 -7.30 13.30 10.60
N GLY A 348 -7.52 12.53 9.55
CA GLY A 348 -7.92 11.12 9.61
C GLY A 348 -9.00 10.83 8.59
N SER A 349 -9.82 9.82 8.87
CA SER A 349 -10.84 9.34 7.94
C SER A 349 -12.25 9.39 8.54
N LEU A 350 -13.27 9.23 7.71
CA LEU A 350 -14.65 9.03 8.13
C LEU A 350 -15.20 7.77 7.46
N ALA A 351 -15.86 6.92 8.23
CA ALA A 351 -16.46 5.69 7.76
C ALA A 351 -17.86 5.53 8.36
N PHE A 352 -18.85 5.28 7.51
CA PHE A 352 -20.23 5.02 7.90
C PHE A 352 -20.62 3.63 7.43
N LEU A 353 -20.77 2.72 8.40
CA LEU A 353 -21.09 1.31 8.16
C LEU A 353 -22.44 1.00 8.82
N SER A 354 -22.94 -0.24 8.66
CA SER A 354 -24.23 -0.62 9.26
C SER A 354 -24.29 -0.36 10.77
N ASP A 355 -23.16 -0.48 11.48
CA ASP A 355 -23.06 -0.27 12.92
C ASP A 355 -23.17 1.22 13.32
N SER A 356 -22.93 2.16 12.40
CA SER A 356 -23.16 3.60 12.62
C SER A 356 -24.61 3.91 12.96
N PHE A 357 -25.54 3.17 12.37
CA PHE A 357 -26.99 3.47 12.42
C PHE A 357 -27.77 2.45 13.25
N LYS A 358 -27.12 1.38 13.72
CA LYS A 358 -27.72 0.40 14.62
C LYS A 358 -27.66 0.89 16.06
N VAL A 359 -28.64 0.46 16.86
CA VAL A 359 -28.58 0.63 18.31
C VAL A 359 -27.46 -0.25 18.85
N ASN A 360 -26.50 0.35 19.55
CA ASN A 360 -25.44 -0.40 20.18
C ASN A 360 -25.90 -0.83 21.59
N ALA A 361 -26.20 -2.12 21.75
CA ALA A 361 -26.67 -2.69 23.01
C ALA A 361 -25.62 -2.59 24.14
N ALA A 362 -24.33 -2.51 23.83
CA ALA A 362 -23.26 -2.43 24.83
C ALA A 362 -23.10 -1.01 25.41
N THR A 363 -23.34 0.03 24.61
CA THR A 363 -23.22 1.44 25.02
C THR A 363 -24.57 2.10 25.28
N ASN A 364 -25.67 1.40 25.04
CA ASN A 364 -27.05 1.91 25.08
C ASN A 364 -27.25 3.18 24.23
N SER A 365 -26.41 3.37 23.20
CA SER A 365 -26.52 4.51 22.28
C SER A 365 -27.48 4.16 21.15
N SER A 366 -28.42 5.07 20.90
CA SER A 366 -29.20 5.03 19.67
C SER A 366 -28.27 5.16 18.45
N GLY A 367 -28.68 4.60 17.32
CA GLY A 367 -27.95 4.80 16.06
C GLY A 367 -28.01 6.26 15.62
N LEU A 368 -27.05 6.67 14.78
CA LEU A 368 -26.98 8.04 14.27
C LEU A 368 -28.30 8.53 13.68
N GLN A 369 -28.71 9.72 14.10
CA GLN A 369 -29.89 10.41 13.56
C GLN A 369 -29.49 11.53 12.60
N LEU A 370 -30.45 12.08 11.85
CA LEU A 370 -30.20 13.19 10.93
C LEU A 370 -29.53 14.39 11.62
N SER A 371 -29.99 14.76 12.82
CA SER A 371 -29.41 15.85 13.61
C SER A 371 -27.96 15.61 14.02
N ASP A 372 -27.53 14.34 14.09
CA ASP A 372 -26.13 14.00 14.32
C ASP A 372 -25.30 14.21 13.05
N LEU A 373 -25.83 13.81 11.90
CA LEU A 373 -25.15 13.97 10.60
C LEU A 373 -24.94 15.45 10.25
N GLU A 374 -25.87 16.33 10.62
CA GLU A 374 -25.73 17.79 10.41
C GLU A 374 -24.46 18.39 11.04
N LYS A 375 -23.91 17.75 12.08
CA LYS A 375 -22.65 18.17 12.72
C LYS A 375 -21.45 18.13 11.76
N LEU A 376 -21.55 17.36 10.68
CA LEU A 376 -20.51 17.16 9.67
C LEU A 376 -20.55 18.20 8.54
N LYS A 377 -21.61 19.04 8.49
CA LYS A 377 -21.88 19.96 7.37
C LYS A 377 -20.78 21.00 7.15
N THR A 378 -20.00 21.32 8.18
CA THR A 378 -18.91 22.30 8.11
C THR A 378 -17.62 21.76 7.52
N ILE A 379 -17.53 20.44 7.28
CA ILE A 379 -16.31 19.80 6.83
C ILE A 379 -16.02 20.18 5.37
N GLU A 380 -14.83 20.72 5.15
CA GLU A 380 -14.32 21.14 3.84
C GLU A 380 -13.16 20.26 3.35
N GLU A 381 -12.43 19.61 4.26
CA GLU A 381 -11.26 18.79 3.92
C GLU A 381 -11.13 17.55 4.80
N ILE A 382 -10.83 16.40 4.18
CA ILE A 382 -10.51 15.14 4.86
C ILE A 382 -9.11 14.70 4.40
N THR A 383 -8.18 14.49 5.33
CA THR A 383 -6.81 14.08 4.98
C THR A 383 -6.70 12.59 4.63
N GLY A 384 -7.55 11.76 5.22
CA GLY A 384 -7.66 10.32 4.94
C GLY A 384 -8.70 10.03 3.86
N TYR A 385 -9.60 9.09 4.16
CA TYR A 385 -10.67 8.66 3.25
C TYR A 385 -12.07 9.01 3.78
N LEU A 386 -13.05 8.98 2.88
CA LEU A 386 -14.48 8.95 3.19
C LEU A 386 -15.08 7.65 2.65
N TYR A 387 -15.62 6.79 3.52
CA TYR A 387 -16.23 5.52 3.13
C TYR A 387 -17.65 5.40 3.67
N ILE A 388 -18.62 5.11 2.81
CA ILE A 388 -20.04 5.04 3.15
C ILE A 388 -20.62 3.76 2.56
N ASP A 389 -20.99 2.83 3.44
CA ASP A 389 -21.61 1.54 3.16
C ASP A 389 -22.94 1.36 3.91
N ALA A 390 -23.35 2.38 4.66
CA ALA A 390 -24.69 2.51 5.18
C ALA A 390 -25.07 3.99 5.22
N TRP A 391 -26.33 4.28 4.94
CA TRP A 391 -26.88 5.61 4.99
C TRP A 391 -28.39 5.53 5.25
N PRO A 392 -29.03 6.50 5.92
CA PRO A 392 -30.47 6.44 6.16
C PRO A 392 -31.27 6.48 4.85
N ASP A 393 -32.17 5.52 4.65
CA ASP A 393 -32.92 5.33 3.39
C ASP A 393 -33.83 6.52 3.00
N TYR A 394 -34.18 7.37 3.97
CA TYR A 394 -34.97 8.59 3.72
C TYR A 394 -34.14 9.76 3.21
N LEU A 395 -32.80 9.66 3.23
CA LEU A 395 -31.91 10.66 2.65
C LEU A 395 -31.53 10.23 1.24
N LEU A 396 -31.90 11.07 0.27
CA LEU A 396 -31.71 10.79 -1.17
C LEU A 396 -30.32 11.19 -1.68
N ASP A 397 -29.47 11.78 -0.84
CA ASP A 397 -28.12 12.20 -1.19
C ASP A 397 -27.17 12.24 0.03
N LEU A 398 -25.92 12.63 -0.24
CA LEU A 398 -24.89 12.88 0.78
C LEU A 398 -24.67 14.39 0.99
N ASN A 399 -25.71 15.22 0.89
CA ASN A 399 -25.61 16.68 0.99
C ASN A 399 -25.13 17.16 2.37
N VAL A 400 -25.07 16.27 3.36
CA VAL A 400 -24.31 16.49 4.60
C VAL A 400 -22.85 16.88 4.31
N PHE A 401 -22.25 16.38 3.23
CA PHE A 401 -20.89 16.71 2.80
C PHE A 401 -20.85 17.72 1.65
N GLU A 402 -21.88 18.56 1.49
CA GLU A 402 -21.98 19.53 0.40
C GLU A 402 -20.81 20.52 0.32
N ASN A 403 -20.16 20.80 1.45
CA ASN A 403 -19.05 21.73 1.59
C ASN A 403 -17.68 21.05 1.46
N LEU A 404 -17.64 19.72 1.35
CA LEU A 404 -16.40 18.95 1.22
C LEU A 404 -15.74 19.27 -0.12
N LYS A 405 -14.55 19.87 -0.06
CA LYS A 405 -13.77 20.31 -1.23
C LYS A 405 -12.69 19.31 -1.61
N VAL A 406 -12.01 18.74 -0.61
CA VAL A 406 -10.81 17.93 -0.84
C VAL A 406 -10.82 16.68 0.03
N ILE A 407 -10.59 15.54 -0.62
CA ILE A 407 -10.23 14.28 0.04
C ILE A 407 -8.80 13.97 -0.37
N ARG A 408 -7.85 14.04 0.58
CA ARG A 408 -6.44 13.84 0.23
C ARG A 408 -6.11 12.38 -0.01
N GLY A 409 -6.74 11.43 0.67
CA GLY A 409 -6.44 10.01 0.48
C GLY A 409 -5.02 9.63 0.93
N ARG A 410 -4.50 10.26 2.01
CA ARG A 410 -3.22 9.83 2.62
C ARG A 410 -3.37 8.58 3.49
N MET A 411 -4.59 8.30 3.91
CA MET A 411 -5.04 7.02 4.44
C MET A 411 -6.13 6.52 3.50
N LEU A 412 -6.15 5.22 3.24
CA LEU A 412 -7.07 4.62 2.28
C LEU A 412 -7.85 3.50 2.97
N TYR A 413 -9.16 3.43 2.72
CA TYR A 413 -9.99 2.35 3.21
C TYR A 413 -9.51 1.04 2.58
N LYS A 414 -9.14 0.08 3.44
CA LYS A 414 -8.46 -1.17 3.07
C LYS A 414 -7.21 -0.97 2.19
N GLY A 415 -6.54 0.18 2.32
CA GLY A 415 -5.35 0.52 1.51
C GLY A 415 -5.64 0.93 0.06
N VAL A 416 -6.91 0.96 -0.38
CA VAL A 416 -7.26 1.20 -1.80
C VAL A 416 -8.05 2.48 -1.99
N PHE A 417 -9.13 2.65 -1.23
CA PHE A 417 -10.15 3.65 -1.56
C PHE A 417 -10.01 4.92 -0.75
N SER A 418 -10.01 6.07 -1.43
CA SER A 418 -10.08 7.39 -0.78
C SER A 418 -11.52 7.89 -0.67
N LEU A 419 -12.36 7.53 -1.62
CA LEU A 419 -13.81 7.74 -1.57
C LEU A 419 -14.50 6.42 -1.92
N GLY A 420 -15.33 5.92 -1.01
CA GLY A 420 -16.18 4.75 -1.25
C GLY A 420 -17.63 5.08 -0.94
N VAL A 421 -18.52 4.85 -1.89
CA VAL A 421 -19.97 4.99 -1.75
C VAL A 421 -20.60 3.73 -2.32
N GLN A 422 -21.09 2.85 -1.45
CA GLN A 422 -21.64 1.58 -1.90
C GLN A 422 -22.89 1.15 -1.17
N SER A 423 -23.71 0.35 -1.85
CA SER A 423 -24.90 -0.30 -1.29
C SER A 423 -25.93 0.69 -0.71
N LEU A 424 -25.98 1.91 -1.22
CA LEU A 424 -26.89 2.96 -0.73
C LEU A 424 -28.14 3.11 -1.61
N GLN A 425 -29.21 3.65 -1.02
CA GLN A 425 -30.48 3.97 -1.70
C GLN A 425 -30.58 5.45 -2.14
N ILE A 426 -29.45 6.14 -2.29
CA ILE A 426 -29.38 7.54 -2.73
C ILE A 426 -29.65 7.70 -4.24
N GLU A 427 -30.20 8.83 -4.63
CA GLU A 427 -30.47 9.20 -6.03
C GLU A 427 -29.37 10.08 -6.63
N SER A 428 -28.62 10.81 -5.79
CA SER A 428 -27.48 11.62 -6.23
C SER A 428 -26.39 11.69 -5.15
N LEU A 429 -25.15 12.01 -5.52
CA LEU A 429 -24.06 12.11 -4.54
C LEU A 429 -24.16 13.35 -3.64
N GLY A 430 -24.67 14.49 -4.11
CA GLY A 430 -24.73 15.73 -3.32
C GLY A 430 -23.38 16.39 -2.97
N LEU A 431 -22.25 15.84 -3.43
CA LEU A 431 -20.88 16.33 -3.14
C LEU A 431 -20.49 17.56 -4.02
N ARG A 432 -21.30 18.61 -4.01
CA ARG A 432 -21.22 19.73 -4.96
C ARG A 432 -19.94 20.58 -4.90
N SER A 433 -19.28 20.65 -3.75
CA SER A 433 -18.03 21.40 -3.59
C SER A 433 -16.78 20.58 -3.90
N LEU A 434 -16.92 19.27 -4.11
CA LEU A 434 -15.79 18.36 -4.24
C LEU A 434 -15.03 18.66 -5.53
N ARG A 435 -13.77 19.07 -5.37
CA ARG A 435 -12.90 19.49 -6.48
C ARG A 435 -11.62 18.68 -6.60
N SER A 436 -11.27 17.89 -5.58
CA SER A 436 -10.07 17.04 -5.64
C SER A 436 -10.20 15.80 -4.78
N VAL A 437 -9.82 14.66 -5.36
CA VAL A 437 -9.52 13.41 -4.67
C VAL A 437 -8.07 13.05 -5.00
N SER A 438 -7.16 13.31 -4.06
CA SER A 438 -5.72 13.44 -4.36
C SER A 438 -4.93 12.12 -4.34
N GLY A 439 -5.49 11.06 -3.76
CA GLY A 439 -4.87 9.74 -3.68
C GLY A 439 -5.93 8.63 -3.68
N GLY A 440 -5.50 7.38 -3.86
CA GLY A 440 -6.38 6.21 -3.87
C GLY A 440 -7.36 6.14 -5.05
N ILE A 441 -8.25 5.15 -5.00
CA ILE A 441 -9.29 4.90 -6.00
C ILE A 441 -10.65 5.37 -5.45
N VAL A 442 -11.52 5.83 -6.36
CA VAL A 442 -12.93 6.10 -6.03
C VAL A 442 -13.77 4.87 -6.35
N LEU A 443 -14.49 4.36 -5.34
CA LEU A 443 -15.45 3.27 -5.48
C LEU A 443 -16.87 3.83 -5.42
N ILE A 444 -17.63 3.61 -6.48
CA ILE A 444 -19.08 3.82 -6.50
C ILE A 444 -19.68 2.52 -7.00
N HIS A 445 -20.33 1.75 -6.12
CA HIS A 445 -20.77 0.41 -6.45
C HIS A 445 -22.11 0.05 -5.78
N ASN A 446 -22.95 -0.71 -6.48
CA ASN A 446 -24.19 -1.25 -5.92
C ASN A 446 -25.17 -0.19 -5.35
N ASN A 447 -25.22 1.02 -5.93
CA ASN A 447 -26.18 2.05 -5.56
C ASN A 447 -27.31 2.07 -6.61
N SER A 448 -28.38 1.30 -6.37
CA SER A 448 -29.37 0.97 -7.42
C SER A 448 -30.19 2.16 -7.93
N ARG A 449 -30.36 3.21 -7.11
CA ARG A 449 -31.11 4.43 -7.47
C ARG A 449 -30.22 5.58 -7.91
N LEU A 450 -28.90 5.43 -7.82
CA LEU A 450 -27.95 6.51 -7.99
C LEU A 450 -27.87 6.93 -9.47
N CYS A 451 -28.29 8.16 -9.75
CA CYS A 451 -28.23 8.80 -11.04
C CYS A 451 -27.01 9.75 -11.16
N TYR A 452 -26.81 10.33 -12.34
CA TYR A 452 -25.86 11.43 -12.60
C TYR A 452 -24.37 11.10 -12.41
N THR A 453 -23.98 9.84 -12.23
CA THR A 453 -22.56 9.47 -12.05
C THR A 453 -21.77 9.45 -13.36
N SER A 454 -22.43 9.28 -14.51
CA SER A 454 -21.81 9.27 -15.85
C SER A 454 -21.52 10.67 -16.38
N SER A 455 -22.26 11.69 -15.95
CA SER A 455 -22.08 13.07 -16.38
C SER A 455 -21.02 13.84 -15.57
N LEU A 456 -20.54 13.27 -14.45
CA LEU A 456 -19.53 13.90 -13.62
C LEU A 456 -18.15 13.81 -14.31
N PRO A 457 -17.40 14.92 -14.42
CA PRO A 457 -16.09 14.95 -15.04
C PRO A 457 -15.03 14.43 -14.06
N TRP A 458 -15.12 13.14 -13.75
CA TRP A 458 -14.26 12.48 -12.78
C TRP A 458 -12.79 12.70 -13.07
N ASN A 459 -12.39 12.65 -14.35
CA ASN A 459 -11.03 12.94 -14.83
C ASN A 459 -10.48 14.31 -14.39
N LEU A 460 -11.33 15.30 -14.09
CA LEU A 460 -10.92 16.61 -13.59
C LEU A 460 -10.63 16.64 -12.07
N LEU A 461 -11.01 15.59 -11.34
CA LEU A 461 -10.83 15.47 -9.88
C LEU A 461 -9.53 14.75 -9.48
N TYR A 462 -8.83 14.09 -10.42
CA TYR A 462 -7.65 13.25 -10.15
C TYR A 462 -6.32 13.94 -10.43
N CYS A 463 -5.31 13.55 -9.65
CA CYS A 463 -3.90 13.67 -10.05
C CYS A 463 -3.25 12.32 -10.45
N TYR A 464 -3.88 11.16 -10.17
CA TYR A 464 -3.40 9.83 -10.56
C TYR A 464 -4.56 8.93 -11.04
N LYS A 465 -4.24 8.00 -11.96
CA LYS A 465 -5.11 7.04 -12.70
C LYS A 465 -6.56 6.92 -12.17
N TYR A 466 -7.53 7.28 -13.01
CA TYR A 466 -8.98 7.12 -12.76
C TYR A 466 -9.48 5.71 -13.10
N PHE A 467 -10.40 5.17 -12.29
CA PHE A 467 -11.28 4.08 -12.70
C PHE A 467 -12.70 4.30 -12.19
N LYS A 468 -13.67 4.03 -13.07
CA LYS A 468 -15.09 3.98 -12.76
C LYS A 468 -15.50 2.52 -12.65
N MET A 469 -15.87 2.05 -11.46
CA MET A 469 -16.57 0.77 -11.34
C MET A 469 -18.03 0.95 -11.74
N ASN A 470 -18.29 1.11 -13.03
CA ASN A 470 -19.65 0.95 -13.54
C ASN A 470 -19.92 -0.54 -13.65
N THR A 471 -20.92 -1.04 -12.92
CA THR A 471 -21.80 -2.04 -13.52
C THR A 471 -22.32 -1.42 -14.82
N TYR A 472 -22.32 -2.21 -15.90
CA TYR A 472 -22.58 -1.84 -17.31
C TYR A 472 -21.36 -1.46 -18.13
N TRP A 473 -20.92 -2.47 -18.89
CA TRP A 473 -20.30 -2.38 -20.20
C TRP A 473 -21.02 -1.35 -21.07
N ALA A 474 -20.25 -0.46 -21.69
CA ALA A 474 -20.56 0.05 -23.02
C ALA A 474 -19.22 0.24 -23.72
N GLU A 475 -18.89 -0.72 -24.59
CA GLU A 475 -17.95 -0.50 -25.68
C GLU A 475 -18.42 0.73 -26.47
N ALA A 476 -17.49 1.63 -26.78
CA ALA A 476 -17.68 2.59 -27.86
C ALA A 476 -16.40 2.57 -28.70
N ALA A 477 -16.63 2.35 -30.00
CA ALA A 477 -15.69 2.10 -31.08
C ALA A 477 -14.57 3.14 -31.24
#